data_AF-A0A5E7FUS2-F1
#
_entry.id   AF-A0A5E7FUS2-F1
#
_cell.length_a   1.000
_cell.length_b   1.000
_cell.length_c   1.000
_cell.angle_alpha   90.00
_cell.angle_beta   90.00
_cell.angle_gamma   90.00
#
_symmetry.space_group_name_H-M   'P 1'
#
loop_
_entity.id
_entity.type
_entity.pdbx_description
1 polymer ?
#
loop_
_entity_poly.entity_id
_entity_poly.type
_entity_poly.pdbx_seq_one_letter_code
_entity_poly.pdbx_strand_id
1 'polypeptide(L)'
;MSLTPELVAELEVLALFNLDSSQEGLKIHQTAAPKHIAAAKRLFEKELTDQPDGGYLTSLGRDAAQNVQTVLTILNAEVTA
;
A
#
# COMPACT_ATOMS: atom_id res chain seq x y z
N MET A 1 -7.42 -18.64 -5.87
CA MET A 1 -6.57 -17.48 -6.22
C MET A 1 -5.39 -17.49 -5.27
N SER A 2 -4.17 -17.57 -5.77
CA SER A 2 -2.96 -17.56 -4.92
C SER A 2 -2.46 -16.12 -4.78
N LEU A 3 -2.00 -15.75 -3.59
CA LEU A 3 -1.28 -14.50 -3.36
C LEU A 3 0.05 -14.57 -4.12
N THR A 4 0.11 -13.89 -5.28
CA THR A 4 1.37 -13.76 -6.02
C THR A 4 2.29 -12.78 -5.29
N PRO A 5 3.62 -12.93 -5.42
CA PRO A 5 4.56 -11.99 -4.80
C PRO A 5 4.36 -10.54 -5.25
N GLU A 6 3.80 -10.34 -6.44
CA GLU A 6 3.44 -9.02 -6.97
C GLU A 6 2.29 -8.38 -6.21
N LEU A 7 1.25 -9.17 -5.89
CA LEU A 7 0.10 -8.71 -5.11
C LEU A 7 0.50 -8.44 -3.66
N VAL A 8 1.35 -9.31 -3.09
CA VAL A 8 1.91 -9.09 -1.74
C VAL A 8 2.68 -7.78 -1.69
N ALA A 9 3.50 -7.49 -2.70
CA ALA A 9 4.22 -6.22 -2.77
C ALA A 9 3.29 -4.99 -2.89
N GLU A 10 2.15 -5.11 -3.59
CA GLU A 10 1.12 -4.05 -3.65
C GLU A 10 0.48 -3.81 -2.28
N LEU A 11 0.14 -4.88 -1.56
CA LEU A 11 -0.39 -4.80 -0.20
C LEU A 11 0.63 -4.20 0.78
N GLU A 12 1.90 -4.61 0.70
CA GLU A 12 2.98 -4.02 1.52
C GLU A 12 3.11 -2.51 1.25
N VAL A 13 3.09 -2.09 -0.01
CA VAL A 13 3.15 -0.66 -0.36
C VAL A 13 1.94 0.09 0.19
N LEU A 14 0.72 -0.44 0.03
CA LEU A 14 -0.49 0.16 0.59
C LEU A 14 -0.45 0.26 2.13
N ALA A 15 0.16 -0.72 2.81
CA ALA A 15 0.33 -0.72 4.26
C ALA A 15 1.36 0.31 4.76
N LEU A 16 2.28 0.76 3.90
CA LEU A 16 3.27 1.80 4.24
C LEU A 16 2.67 3.21 4.21
N PHE A 17 1.48 3.40 3.63
CA PHE A 17 0.82 4.70 3.64
C PHE A 17 0.27 5.03 5.02
N ASN A 18 0.54 6.24 5.48
CA ASN A 18 -0.03 6.77 6.69
C ASN A 18 -1.47 7.27 6.43
N LEU A 19 -2.47 6.56 6.94
CA LEU A 19 -3.89 6.95 6.77
C LEU A 19 -4.36 7.97 7.79
N ASP A 20 -3.67 8.09 8.93
CA ASP A 20 -3.98 9.08 9.97
C ASP A 20 -3.76 10.51 9.48
N SER A 21 -2.85 10.69 8.51
CA SER A 21 -2.56 11.99 7.91
C SER A 21 -2.84 11.97 6.41
N SER A 22 -3.99 12.51 6.02
CA SER A 22 -4.35 12.71 4.60
C SER A 22 -3.39 13.64 3.83
N GLN A 23 -2.46 14.31 4.54
CA GLN A 23 -1.44 15.18 3.95
C GLN A 23 -0.08 14.49 3.78
N GLU A 24 0.11 13.30 4.34
CA GLU A 24 1.36 12.56 4.22
C GLU A 24 1.27 11.56 3.08
N GLY A 25 1.66 12.03 1.89
CA GLY A 25 1.93 11.16 0.76
C GLY A 25 3.13 10.26 1.02
N LEU A 26 3.10 9.03 0.51
CA LEU A 26 4.23 8.11 0.57
C LEU A 26 5.07 8.27 -0.69
N LYS A 27 6.32 8.73 -0.54
CA LYS A 27 7.27 8.76 -1.65
C LYS A 27 8.19 7.55 -1.58
N ILE A 28 7.97 6.60 -2.49
CA ILE A 28 8.90 5.49 -2.69
C ILE A 28 10.13 6.03 -3.40
N HIS A 29 11.25 6.08 -2.68
CA HIS A 29 12.52 6.40 -3.29
C HIS A 29 12.92 5.29 -4.27
N GLN A 30 13.55 5.65 -5.39
CA GLN A 30 14.09 4.68 -6.37
C GLN A 30 15.16 3.74 -5.80
N THR A 31 15.61 3.97 -4.57
CA THR A 31 16.49 3.09 -3.79
C THR A 31 15.72 1.97 -3.08
N ALA A 32 14.39 2.00 -3.07
CA ALA A 32 13.55 0.95 -2.52
C ALA A 32 13.71 -0.34 -3.36
N ALA A 33 13.34 -1.47 -2.76
CA ALA A 33 13.39 -2.75 -3.45
C ALA A 33 12.60 -2.67 -4.78
N PRO A 34 13.12 -3.25 -5.88
CA PRO A 34 12.48 -3.16 -7.20
C PRO A 34 11.05 -3.70 -7.20
N LYS A 35 10.72 -4.62 -6.28
CA LYS A 35 9.36 -5.10 -6.03
C LYS A 35 8.39 -3.98 -5.61
N HIS A 36 8.82 -3.03 -4.78
CA HIS A 36 8.00 -1.92 -4.30
C HIS A 36 7.82 -0.85 -5.37
N ILE A 37 8.87 -0.57 -6.16
CA ILE A 37 8.79 0.36 -7.30
C ILE A 37 7.81 -0.18 -8.34
N ALA A 38 7.91 -1.47 -8.68
CA ALA A 38 6.97 -2.12 -9.58
C ALA A 38 5.53 -2.13 -9.02
N ALA A 39 5.38 -2.36 -7.71
CA ALA A 39 4.08 -2.31 -7.04
C ALA A 39 3.45 -0.92 -7.07
N ALA A 40 4.21 0.14 -6.74
CA ALA A 40 3.72 1.52 -6.81
C ALA A 40 3.29 1.90 -8.22
N LYS A 41 4.03 1.47 -9.25
CA LYS A 41 3.64 1.65 -10.65
C LYS A 41 2.33 0.93 -10.98
N ARG A 42 2.16 -0.33 -10.54
CA ARG A 42 0.90 -1.08 -10.75
C ARG A 42 -0.28 -0.44 -10.01
N LEU A 43 -0.07 0.09 -8.81
CA LEU A 43 -1.10 0.82 -8.05
C LEU A 43 -1.50 2.12 -8.77
N PHE A 44 -0.54 2.82 -9.37
CA PHE A 44 -0.81 3.99 -10.21
C PHE A 44 -1.59 3.63 -11.48
N GLU A 45 -1.22 2.54 -12.17
CA GLU A 45 -1.98 2.03 -13.33
C GLU A 45 -3.42 1.62 -12.98
N LYS A 46 -3.69 1.32 -11.70
CA LYS A 46 -5.03 1.03 -11.15
C LYS A 46 -5.73 2.27 -10.58
N GLU A 47 -5.16 3.46 -10.75
CA GLU A 47 -5.68 4.75 -10.24
C GLU A 47 -5.85 4.77 -8.70
N LEU A 48 -5.08 3.95 -7.98
CA LEU A 48 -5.08 3.93 -6.50
C LEU A 48 -4.14 4.98 -5.92
N THR A 49 -3.07 5.32 -6.64
CA THR A 49 -2.16 6.42 -6.30
C THR A 49 -2.18 7.47 -7.41
N ASP A 50 -1.88 8.71 -7.03
CA ASP A 50 -1.79 9.84 -7.97
C ASP A 50 -0.45 9.88 -8.73
N GLN A 51 0.57 9.19 -8.22
CA GLN A 51 1.91 9.15 -8.83
C GLN A 51 2.46 7.73 -8.90
N PRO A 52 3.34 7.44 -9.89
CA PRO A 52 3.99 6.14 -10.05
C PRO A 52 4.94 5.79 -8.89
N ASP A 53 5.41 6.80 -8.14
CA ASP A 53 6.30 6.62 -6.98
C ASP A 53 5.54 6.59 -5.63
N GLY A 54 4.21 6.41 -5.64
CA GLY A 54 3.38 6.33 -4.43
C GLY A 54 2.62 7.61 -4.10
N GLY A 55 3.23 8.79 -4.29
CA GLY A 55 2.58 10.11 -4.19
C GLY A 55 1.49 10.21 -3.11
N TYR A 56 0.29 10.59 -3.52
CA TYR A 56 -0.90 10.60 -2.68
C TYR A 56 -1.84 9.46 -3.04
N LEU A 57 -2.53 8.91 -2.06
CA LEU A 57 -3.62 7.95 -2.31
C LEU A 57 -4.85 8.69 -2.86
N THR A 58 -5.45 8.11 -3.89
CA THR A 58 -6.78 8.52 -4.35
C THR A 58 -7.83 8.10 -3.33
N SER A 59 -9.10 8.48 -3.54
CA SER A 59 -10.19 8.01 -2.67
C SER A 59 -10.25 6.47 -2.64
N LEU A 60 -10.16 5.82 -3.81
CA LEU A 60 -10.15 4.36 -3.90
C LEU A 60 -8.88 3.74 -3.29
N GLY A 61 -7.72 4.39 -3.46
CA GLY A 61 -6.48 3.97 -2.83
C GLY A 61 -6.52 4.01 -1.31
N ARG A 62 -7.18 5.04 -0.73
CA ARG A 62 -7.38 5.14 0.72
C ARG A 62 -8.26 4.02 1.25
N ASP A 63 -9.38 3.73 0.60
CA ASP A 63 -10.22 2.57 0.94
C ASP A 63 -9.41 1.27 0.87
N ALA A 64 -8.63 1.06 -0.19
CA ALA A 64 -7.79 -0.13 -0.32
C ALA A 64 -6.76 -0.22 0.81
N ALA A 65 -5.98 0.83 1.05
CA ALA A 65 -4.99 0.88 2.13
C ALA A 65 -5.63 0.66 3.51
N GLN A 66 -6.81 1.23 3.76
CA GLN A 66 -7.54 1.05 5.02
C GLN A 66 -7.91 -0.41 5.22
N ASN A 67 -8.45 -1.07 4.19
CA ASN A 67 -8.79 -2.49 4.25
C ASN A 67 -7.54 -3.35 4.51
N VAL A 68 -6.41 -3.06 3.85
CA VAL A 68 -5.15 -3.78 4.06
C VAL A 68 -4.66 -3.60 5.49
N GLN A 69 -4.62 -2.37 6.01
CA GLN A 69 -4.20 -2.10 7.38
C GLN A 69 -5.12 -2.74 8.41
N THR A 70 -6.43 -2.75 8.16
CA THR A 70 -7.40 -3.47 9.00
C THR A 70 -7.12 -4.97 9.01
N VAL A 71 -6.93 -5.58 7.84
CA VAL A 71 -6.59 -7.01 7.74
C VAL A 71 -5.26 -7.31 8.43
N LEU A 72 -4.23 -6.50 8.21
CA LEU A 72 -2.93 -6.66 8.87
C LEU A 72 -3.03 -6.48 10.38
N THR A 73 -3.82 -5.52 10.86
CA THR A 73 -4.11 -5.32 12.28
C THR A 73 -4.82 -6.54 12.86
N ILE A 74 -5.79 -7.12 12.16
CA ILE A 74 -6.50 -8.33 12.61
C ILE A 74 -5.55 -9.54 12.64
N LEU A 75 -4.68 -9.67 11.64
CA LEU A 75 -3.72 -10.78 11.55
C LEU A 75 -2.55 -10.63 12.54
N ASN A 76 -2.13 -9.40 12.85
CA ASN A 76 -1.08 -9.08 13.83
C ASN A 76 -1.63 -8.81 15.23
N ALA A 77 -2.95 -8.75 15.41
CA ALA A 77 -3.55 -8.76 16.73
C ALA A 77 -3.19 -10.11 17.35
N GLU A 78 -2.06 -10.15 18.05
CA GLU A 78 -1.81 -11.16 19.06
C GLU A 78 -3.07 -11.17 19.92
N VAL A 79 -3.82 -12.26 19.85
CA VAL A 79 -4.82 -12.57 20.86
C VAL A 79 -4.03 -12.60 22.16
N THR A 80 -3.99 -11.46 22.84
CA THR A 80 -3.51 -11.38 24.20
C THR A 80 -4.61 -12.03 25.02
N ALA A 81 -4.59 -13.36 25.03
CA ALA A 81 -5.38 -14.21 25.91
C ALA A 81 -4.75 -14.20 27.31
#